data_AF-A0A7K4FIF1-F1
#
_entry.id   AF-A0A7K4FIF1-F1
#
_cell.length_a   1.000
_cell.length_b   1.000
_cell.length_c   1.000
_cell.angle_alpha   90.00
_cell.angle_beta   90.00
_cell.angle_gamma   90.00
#
_symmetry.space_group_name_H-M   'P 1'
#
loop_
_entity.id
_entity.type
_entity.pdbx_description
1 polymer ?
#
loop_
_entity_poly.entity_id
_entity_poly.type
_entity_poly.pdbx_seq_one_letter_code
_entity_poly.pdbx_strand_id
1 'polypeptide(L)'
;RRRSLSDLACRRAKGTSIQNMGRLPALPPISENSSRALKEREFKFIDPMLAYARTQASGMVNNHTPDSFGRDSVQRARRSRRSRPRRAYRSCRRPAGEVYTDVAGSVSSAERGRRGPNGSWSRIMTSEWVEWHTGYERDQPNARRLEVVQRRIKEALDRAPPGPVRVLSLCAGDGRDLLGVLATHPRAKEVEARLIELEPLLVASGRESAARLGPSGVAFVNDDASSTRSCVGAVPADLVLACGIFGNIRDEDVQRTIDHLPELCARAAVVIWTRGRFEPDLTPAIRRWFLTAGFEELSFVPVPDTTASVGAHRLVGDPVPFRDNEPLFTFLPRELRPSTRPRGEPAPGSPRPA
;
A
#
# COMPACT_ATOMS: atom_id res chain seq x y z
N ARG A 1 7.50 2.84 38.19
CA ARG A 1 7.96 1.89 37.14
C ARG A 1 6.98 1.94 35.97
N ARG A 2 7.37 2.53 34.83
CA ARG A 2 6.51 2.60 33.62
C ARG A 2 6.24 1.17 33.12
N ARG A 3 4.98 0.76 33.06
CA ARG A 3 4.59 -0.58 32.57
C ARG A 3 4.56 -0.54 31.05
N SER A 4 5.17 -1.53 30.39
CA SER A 4 5.25 -1.56 28.92
C SER A 4 3.90 -1.92 28.31
N LEU A 5 3.70 -1.49 27.06
CA LEU A 5 2.52 -1.79 26.24
C LEU A 5 2.28 -3.31 26.12
N SER A 6 3.37 -4.07 26.07
CA SER A 6 3.39 -5.54 26.02
C SER A 6 2.81 -6.17 27.29
N ASP A 7 3.10 -5.60 28.48
CA ASP A 7 2.63 -6.15 29.76
C ASP A 7 1.13 -5.94 29.97
N LEU A 8 0.60 -4.82 29.48
CA LEU A 8 -0.81 -4.47 29.62
C LEU A 8 -1.69 -5.32 28.70
N ALA A 9 -1.22 -5.53 27.47
CA ALA A 9 -1.93 -6.30 26.46
C ALA A 9 -1.92 -7.81 26.81
N CYS A 10 -0.81 -8.35 27.31
CA CYS A 10 -0.67 -9.78 27.63
C CYS A 10 -1.59 -10.24 28.78
N ARG A 11 -1.84 -9.37 29.78
CA ARG A 11 -2.82 -9.65 30.86
C ARG A 11 -4.25 -9.72 30.36
N ARG A 12 -4.63 -8.85 29.42
CA ARG A 12 -5.99 -8.81 28.85
C ARG A 12 -6.28 -10.01 27.93
N ALA A 13 -5.26 -10.54 27.26
CA ALA A 13 -5.38 -11.74 26.43
C ALA A 13 -5.39 -13.07 27.23
N LYS A 14 -5.36 -13.03 28.58
CA LYS A 14 -5.24 -14.20 29.47
C LYS A 14 -4.10 -15.17 29.09
N GLY A 15 -3.07 -14.69 28.38
CA GLY A 15 -1.94 -15.50 27.91
C GLY A 15 -2.19 -16.36 26.66
N THR A 16 -3.33 -16.24 25.97
CA THR A 16 -3.61 -16.95 24.71
C THR A 16 -3.68 -15.99 23.52
N SER A 17 -3.09 -16.39 22.39
CA SER A 17 -3.14 -15.60 21.15
C SER A 17 -4.55 -15.66 20.55
N ILE A 18 -5.10 -14.50 20.20
CA ILE A 18 -6.41 -14.38 19.57
C ILE A 18 -6.26 -14.82 18.10
N GLN A 19 -6.96 -15.89 17.74
CA GLN A 19 -7.10 -16.35 16.35
C GLN A 19 -8.42 -15.79 15.82
N ASN A 20 -8.41 -15.24 14.60
CA ASN A 20 -9.65 -14.83 13.93
C ASN A 20 -9.95 -15.83 12.80
N MET A 21 -11.18 -16.35 12.77
CA MET A 21 -11.59 -17.46 11.87
C MET A 21 -12.53 -17.01 10.73
N GLY A 22 -12.64 -15.70 10.46
CA GLY A 22 -13.48 -15.13 9.38
C GLY A 22 -12.68 -14.59 8.18
N ARG A 23 -13.34 -14.42 7.02
CA ARG A 23 -12.78 -13.78 5.81
C ARG A 23 -12.52 -12.29 6.07
N LEU A 24 -11.24 -11.96 6.30
CA LEU A 24 -10.64 -10.65 6.60
C LEU A 24 -11.20 -9.93 7.85
N PRO A 25 -10.35 -9.57 8.84
CA PRO A 25 -10.88 -9.18 10.13
C PRO A 25 -11.07 -7.67 10.23
N ALA A 26 -12.27 -7.28 10.66
CA ALA A 26 -12.48 -6.00 11.34
C ALA A 26 -11.43 -5.82 12.46
N LEU A 27 -11.03 -4.58 12.73
CA LEU A 27 -10.12 -4.25 13.82
C LEU A 27 -10.58 -4.96 15.10
N PRO A 28 -9.75 -5.86 15.67
CA PRO A 28 -10.20 -6.61 16.82
C PRO A 28 -10.38 -5.63 17.99
N PRO A 29 -11.44 -5.77 18.82
CA PRO A 29 -11.73 -4.85 19.94
C PRO A 29 -10.56 -4.63 20.90
N ILE A 30 -9.58 -5.52 20.91
CA ILE A 30 -8.35 -5.40 21.70
C ILE A 30 -7.47 -4.22 21.28
N SER A 31 -7.43 -3.86 20.00
CA SER A 31 -6.60 -2.76 19.48
C SER A 31 -7.21 -1.40 19.83
N GLU A 32 -8.54 -1.29 19.75
CA GLU A 32 -9.32 -0.14 20.22
C GLU A 32 -9.19 0.03 21.74
N ASN A 33 -9.38 -1.05 22.49
CA ASN A 33 -9.26 -1.05 23.96
C ASN A 33 -7.83 -0.75 24.43
N SER A 34 -6.81 -1.10 23.65
CA SER A 34 -5.41 -0.82 23.95
C SER A 34 -5.07 0.64 23.65
N SER A 35 -5.52 1.20 22.52
CA SER A 35 -5.36 2.62 22.20
C SER A 35 -6.00 3.51 23.28
N ARG A 36 -7.24 3.22 23.67
CA ARG A 36 -7.95 3.95 24.74
C ARG A 36 -7.19 3.91 26.07
N ALA A 37 -6.76 2.73 26.51
CA ALA A 37 -6.03 2.55 27.77
C ALA A 37 -4.63 3.21 27.78
N LEU A 38 -4.05 3.45 26.61
CA LEU A 38 -2.78 4.17 26.47
C LEU A 38 -2.99 5.69 26.47
N LYS A 39 -4.07 6.18 25.85
CA LYS A 39 -4.49 7.58 25.92
C LYS A 39 -4.84 7.99 27.36
N GLU A 40 -5.54 7.14 28.11
CA GLU A 40 -5.83 7.34 29.54
C GLU A 40 -4.57 7.40 30.42
N ARG A 41 -3.42 6.92 29.91
CA ARG A 41 -2.11 6.97 30.58
C ARG A 41 -1.21 8.06 30.00
N GLU A 42 -1.82 9.05 29.34
CA GLU A 42 -1.19 10.23 28.76
C GLU A 42 -0.16 9.94 27.66
N PHE A 43 -0.20 8.76 27.04
CA PHE A 43 0.58 8.51 25.82
C PHE A 43 -0.03 9.31 24.67
N LYS A 44 0.74 10.25 24.14
CA LYS A 44 0.38 11.04 22.95
C LYS A 44 0.63 10.22 21.68
N PHE A 45 -0.14 10.50 20.62
CA PHE A 45 0.02 9.91 19.28
C PHE A 45 -0.19 8.39 19.20
N ILE A 46 -1.13 7.83 19.98
CA ILE A 46 -1.51 6.41 19.89
C ILE A 46 -2.95 6.28 19.39
N ASP A 47 -3.15 5.76 18.19
CA ASP A 47 -4.47 5.41 17.64
C ASP A 47 -4.70 3.87 17.64
N PRO A 48 -5.93 3.40 17.36
CA PRO A 48 -6.23 1.97 17.28
C PRO A 48 -5.42 1.21 16.23
N MET A 49 -4.99 1.86 15.14
CA MET A 49 -4.17 1.27 14.08
C MET A 49 -2.72 1.07 14.51
N LEU A 50 -2.13 2.05 15.19
CA LEU A 50 -0.78 1.92 15.75
C LEU A 50 -0.75 0.84 16.84
N ALA A 51 -1.82 0.74 17.64
CA ALA A 51 -2.01 -0.35 18.59
C ALA A 51 -2.16 -1.71 17.87
N TYR A 52 -2.90 -1.76 16.77
CA TYR A 52 -3.09 -2.98 15.97
C TYR A 52 -1.78 -3.47 15.33
N ALA A 53 -1.04 -2.61 14.65
CA ALA A 53 0.26 -2.94 14.06
C ALA A 53 1.24 -3.50 15.11
N ARG A 54 1.24 -2.92 16.31
CA ARG A 54 2.07 -3.42 17.42
C ARG A 54 1.61 -4.77 17.95
N THR A 55 0.31 -5.05 17.98
CA THR A 55 -0.22 -6.36 18.37
C THR A 55 0.08 -7.46 17.34
N GLN A 56 0.18 -7.12 16.05
CA GLN A 56 0.67 -8.00 14.99
C GLN A 56 2.17 -8.28 15.14
N ALA A 57 2.99 -7.22 15.24
CA ALA A 57 4.44 -7.30 15.36
C ALA A 57 4.91 -8.08 16.60
N SER A 58 4.14 -8.04 17.70
CA SER A 58 4.44 -8.80 18.92
C SER A 58 3.96 -10.26 18.90
N GLY A 59 3.19 -10.65 17.87
CA GLY A 59 2.59 -11.97 17.71
C GLY A 59 1.36 -12.21 18.61
N MET A 60 0.76 -11.15 19.13
CA MET A 60 -0.44 -11.23 19.98
C MET A 60 -1.70 -11.48 19.16
N VAL A 61 -1.81 -10.79 18.02
CA VAL A 61 -2.83 -11.05 16.99
C VAL A 61 -2.12 -11.72 15.82
N ASN A 62 -2.69 -12.82 15.33
CA ASN A 62 -2.18 -13.53 14.15
C ASN A 62 -3.37 -13.93 13.28
N ASN A 63 -3.74 -13.03 12.37
CA ASN A 63 -4.91 -13.13 11.51
C ASN A 63 -4.54 -12.99 10.02
N HIS A 64 -3.27 -13.25 9.69
CA HIS A 64 -2.79 -13.31 8.30
C HIS A 64 -3.53 -14.39 7.51
N THR A 65 -3.73 -14.18 6.20
CA THR A 65 -4.32 -15.20 5.32
C THR A 65 -3.45 -16.47 5.31
N PRO A 66 -4.02 -17.67 5.07
CA PRO A 66 -3.28 -18.93 5.12
C PRO A 66 -2.03 -18.94 4.23
N ASP A 67 -2.09 -18.21 3.12
CA ASP A 67 -1.05 -18.15 2.08
C ASP A 67 -0.07 -16.98 2.27
N SER A 68 -0.22 -16.22 3.36
CA SER A 68 0.68 -15.13 3.72
C SER A 68 2.04 -15.66 4.18
N PHE A 69 3.11 -15.26 3.49
CA PHE A 69 4.51 -15.62 3.78
C PHE A 69 4.94 -15.38 5.25
N GLY A 70 4.27 -14.48 5.98
CA GLY A 70 4.53 -14.19 7.40
C GLY A 70 3.95 -15.19 8.42
N ARG A 71 3.00 -16.06 8.02
CA ARG A 71 2.29 -16.97 8.93
C ARG A 71 3.24 -17.96 9.61
N ASP A 72 4.17 -18.53 8.86
CA ASP A 72 5.12 -19.53 9.34
C ASP A 72 6.19 -18.93 10.25
N SER A 73 6.60 -17.70 9.99
CA SER A 73 7.57 -16.96 10.81
C SER A 73 6.97 -16.59 12.18
N VAL A 74 5.69 -16.19 12.21
CA VAL A 74 4.95 -15.96 13.46
C VAL A 74 4.70 -17.29 14.20
N GLN A 75 4.39 -18.38 13.51
CA GLN A 75 4.26 -19.71 14.12
C GLN A 75 5.59 -20.23 14.69
N ARG A 76 6.72 -20.01 14.02
CA ARG A 76 8.06 -20.36 14.51
C ARG A 76 8.43 -19.57 15.77
N ALA A 77 8.13 -18.26 15.80
CA ALA A 77 8.31 -17.43 17.00
C ALA A 77 7.39 -17.84 18.18
N ARG A 78 6.22 -18.42 17.90
CA ARG A 78 5.33 -19.00 18.93
C ARG A 78 5.87 -20.30 19.51
N ARG A 79 6.40 -21.19 18.66
CA ARG A 79 6.98 -22.47 19.09
C ARG A 79 8.22 -22.26 19.97
N SER A 80 9.07 -21.29 19.63
CA SER A 80 10.27 -20.94 20.44
C SER A 80 9.96 -20.26 21.78
N ARG A 81 8.81 -19.59 21.91
CA ARG A 81 8.34 -19.00 23.18
C ARG A 81 7.67 -20.02 24.11
N ARG A 82 7.09 -21.10 23.58
CA ARG A 82 6.51 -22.20 24.38
C ARG A 82 7.56 -23.14 24.99
N SER A 83 8.74 -23.24 24.38
CA SER A 83 9.82 -24.15 24.78
C SER A 83 10.86 -23.55 25.73
N ARG A 84 10.72 -22.27 26.12
CA ARG A 84 11.59 -21.68 27.16
C ARG A 84 11.03 -22.01 28.54
N PRO A 85 11.81 -22.63 29.46
CA PRO A 85 11.36 -22.84 30.83
C PRO A 85 11.02 -21.48 31.46
N ARG A 86 9.94 -21.45 32.24
CA ARG A 86 9.45 -20.26 32.97
C ARG A 86 10.53 -19.77 33.95
N ARG A 87 11.49 -18.99 33.46
CA ARG A 87 12.40 -18.23 34.32
C ARG A 87 11.59 -17.08 34.90
N ALA A 88 11.24 -17.23 36.17
CA ALA A 88 10.50 -16.25 36.95
C ALA A 88 11.08 -14.85 36.75
N TYR A 89 10.26 -13.92 36.25
CA TYR A 89 10.59 -12.50 36.30
C TYR A 89 10.57 -12.04 37.76
N ARG A 90 11.72 -12.20 38.42
CA ARG A 90 12.03 -11.72 39.77
C ARG A 90 12.19 -10.19 39.74
N SER A 91 11.10 -9.43 39.56
CA SER A 91 11.07 -8.02 40.00
C SER A 91 9.65 -7.45 40.13
N CYS A 92 8.85 -8.02 41.02
CA CYS A 92 7.72 -7.32 41.65
C CYS A 92 7.62 -7.82 43.10
N ARG A 93 8.45 -7.26 43.99
CA ARG A 93 8.12 -7.28 45.43
C ARG A 93 6.84 -6.46 45.61
N ARG A 94 5.86 -7.04 46.32
CA ARG A 94 4.69 -6.35 46.87
C ARG A 94 5.18 -5.40 47.97
N PRO A 95 4.69 -4.15 48.07
CA PRO A 95 4.49 -3.56 49.39
C PRO A 95 3.33 -4.32 50.05
N ALA A 96 3.56 -4.77 51.27
CA ALA A 96 2.53 -5.28 52.16
C ALA A 96 1.68 -4.13 52.70
N GLY A 97 0.40 -4.41 52.99
CA GLY A 97 -0.52 -3.46 53.61
C GLY A 97 -1.62 -3.00 52.66
N GLU A 98 -2.66 -3.81 52.50
CA GLU A 98 -4.04 -3.44 52.85
C GLU A 98 -4.99 -4.57 52.42
N VAL A 99 -5.80 -4.97 53.39
CA VAL A 99 -6.80 -6.03 53.35
C VAL A 99 -8.10 -5.41 52.87
N TYR A 100 -8.80 -6.03 51.91
CA TYR A 100 -10.25 -6.26 52.03
C TYR A 100 -10.74 -7.29 51.00
N THR A 101 -11.90 -7.85 51.32
CA THR A 101 -12.33 -9.24 51.18
C THR A 101 -12.87 -9.67 49.83
N ASP A 102 -12.73 -10.97 49.57
CA ASP A 102 -13.57 -11.73 48.65
C ASP A 102 -15.05 -11.56 49.03
N VAL A 103 -15.87 -11.17 48.05
CA VAL A 103 -17.29 -11.50 48.05
C VAL A 103 -17.61 -12.09 46.69
N ALA A 104 -17.67 -13.42 46.66
CA ALA A 104 -18.52 -14.14 45.74
C ALA A 104 -19.97 -13.70 46.01
N GLY A 105 -20.55 -12.95 45.08
CA GLY A 105 -21.93 -12.51 45.11
C GLY A 105 -22.53 -12.67 43.72
N SER A 106 -23.48 -13.59 43.61
CA SER A 106 -24.39 -13.78 42.49
C SER A 106 -24.99 -12.46 42.02
N VAL A 107 -24.90 -12.18 40.71
CA VAL A 107 -25.69 -11.09 40.10
C VAL A 107 -26.76 -11.69 39.21
N SER A 108 -27.97 -11.43 39.68
CA SER A 108 -29.29 -11.74 39.13
C SER A 108 -29.48 -11.22 37.70
N SER A 109 -30.29 -11.94 36.94
CA SER A 109 -30.96 -11.49 35.71
C SER A 109 -31.85 -10.27 35.98
N ALA A 110 -31.29 -9.05 35.94
CA ALA A 110 -32.06 -7.82 35.66
C ALA A 110 -31.12 -6.61 35.61
N GLU A 111 -30.47 -6.38 34.47
CA GLU A 111 -30.02 -5.02 34.10
C GLU A 111 -29.77 -4.98 32.59
N ARG A 112 -30.88 -4.86 31.85
CA ARG A 112 -30.89 -4.39 30.47
C ARG A 112 -30.34 -2.96 30.47
N GLY A 113 -29.04 -2.82 30.23
CA GLY A 113 -28.38 -1.55 29.96
C GLY A 113 -29.08 -0.82 28.82
N ARG A 114 -29.59 0.37 29.12
CA ARG A 114 -30.30 1.25 28.19
C ARG A 114 -29.41 1.59 26.99
N ARG A 115 -29.95 1.35 25.78
CA ARG A 115 -29.39 1.85 24.52
C ARG A 115 -29.51 3.38 24.51
N GLY A 116 -28.39 4.08 24.37
CA GLY A 116 -28.39 5.50 24.00
C GLY A 116 -28.76 5.67 22.51
N PRO A 117 -29.38 6.79 22.08
CA PRO A 117 -30.00 6.92 20.75
C PRO A 117 -29.04 7.13 19.58
N ASN A 118 -27.73 7.00 19.75
CA ASN A 118 -26.78 7.15 18.64
C ASN A 118 -25.69 6.08 18.70
N GLY A 119 -26.04 4.89 18.20
CA GLY A 119 -25.12 3.80 17.91
C GLY A 119 -24.26 4.07 16.68
N SER A 120 -23.64 5.25 16.60
CA SER A 120 -22.67 5.58 15.56
C SER A 120 -21.34 4.89 15.90
N TRP A 121 -21.19 3.66 15.42
CA TRP A 121 -19.88 3.05 15.24
C TRP A 121 -19.08 3.99 14.33
N SER A 122 -18.04 4.65 14.85
CA SER A 122 -17.10 5.40 14.02
C SER A 122 -16.36 4.40 13.14
N ARG A 123 -16.93 4.11 11.97
CA ARG A 123 -16.28 3.37 10.88
C ARG A 123 -14.99 4.14 10.59
N ILE A 124 -13.85 3.54 10.90
CA ILE A 124 -12.57 4.06 10.39
C ILE A 124 -12.75 4.08 8.88
N MET A 125 -12.87 5.27 8.32
CA MET A 125 -12.97 5.49 6.88
C MET A 125 -11.59 5.13 6.31
N THR A 126 -11.41 3.88 5.95
CA THR A 126 -10.29 3.46 5.09
C THR A 126 -10.42 4.21 3.78
N SER A 127 -9.33 4.81 3.29
CA SER A 127 -9.38 5.53 2.03
C SER A 127 -9.76 4.58 0.90
N GLU A 128 -10.44 5.11 -0.11
CA GLU A 128 -10.85 4.32 -1.28
C GLU A 128 -9.66 3.67 -2.00
N TRP A 129 -8.47 4.26 -1.88
CA TRP A 129 -7.24 3.70 -2.44
C TRP A 129 -6.79 2.45 -1.68
N VAL A 130 -6.95 2.42 -0.35
CA VAL A 130 -6.73 1.20 0.45
C VAL A 130 -7.75 0.13 0.07
N GLU A 131 -9.01 0.49 -0.14
CA GLU A 131 -10.04 -0.45 -0.59
C GLU A 131 -9.76 -1.00 -1.99
N TRP A 132 -9.29 -0.16 -2.91
CA TRP A 132 -8.91 -0.57 -4.28
C TRP A 132 -7.81 -1.64 -4.29
N HIS A 133 -6.94 -1.69 -3.26
CA HIS A 133 -5.90 -2.71 -3.15
C HIS A 133 -6.46 -4.13 -2.86
N THR A 134 -7.72 -4.27 -2.46
CA THR A 134 -8.42 -5.57 -2.41
C THR A 134 -8.59 -6.20 -3.80
N GLY A 135 -8.61 -5.38 -4.86
CA GLY A 135 -8.73 -5.83 -6.25
C GLY A 135 -7.53 -6.61 -6.80
N TYR A 136 -6.50 -6.85 -5.99
CA TYR A 136 -5.35 -7.69 -6.31
C TYR A 136 -5.38 -9.07 -5.64
N GLU A 137 -6.48 -9.42 -4.97
CA GLU A 137 -6.74 -10.82 -4.63
C GLU A 137 -6.71 -11.69 -5.90
N ARG A 138 -6.37 -12.98 -5.75
CA ARG A 138 -6.21 -13.91 -6.88
C ARG A 138 -7.47 -13.89 -7.77
N ASP A 139 -7.25 -13.97 -9.08
CA ASP A 139 -8.28 -13.98 -10.12
C ASP A 139 -9.05 -12.66 -10.32
N GLN A 140 -8.62 -11.57 -9.66
CA GLN A 140 -9.17 -10.23 -9.89
C GLN A 140 -8.47 -9.47 -11.02
N PRO A 141 -9.15 -8.48 -11.66
CA PRO A 141 -8.57 -7.71 -12.75
C PRO A 141 -7.24 -7.02 -12.45
N ASN A 142 -7.03 -6.49 -11.23
CA ASN A 142 -5.76 -5.81 -10.92
C ASN A 142 -4.62 -6.83 -10.73
N ALA A 143 -4.90 -8.06 -10.30
CA ALA A 143 -3.88 -9.12 -10.22
C ALA A 143 -3.35 -9.48 -11.62
N ARG A 144 -4.24 -9.62 -12.61
CA ARG A 144 -3.82 -9.85 -14.01
C ARG A 144 -3.01 -8.70 -14.58
N ARG A 145 -3.42 -7.46 -14.28
CA ARG A 145 -2.65 -6.26 -14.67
C ARG A 145 -1.27 -6.24 -14.00
N LEU A 146 -1.19 -6.61 -12.72
CA LEU A 146 0.06 -6.66 -11.94
C LEU A 146 1.08 -7.58 -12.61
N GLU A 147 0.67 -8.76 -13.04
CA GLU A 147 1.55 -9.72 -13.73
C GLU A 147 2.16 -9.12 -15.01
N VAL A 148 1.37 -8.37 -15.78
CA VAL A 148 1.85 -7.71 -16.99
C VAL A 148 2.82 -6.57 -16.64
N VAL A 149 2.52 -5.74 -15.64
CA VAL A 149 3.40 -4.67 -15.16
C VAL A 149 4.73 -5.25 -14.64
N GLN A 150 4.67 -6.26 -13.78
CA GLN A 150 5.86 -6.94 -13.24
C GLN A 150 6.72 -7.56 -14.32
N ARG A 151 6.11 -8.18 -15.34
CA ARG A 151 6.85 -8.69 -16.50
C ARG A 151 7.59 -7.57 -17.24
N ARG A 152 6.96 -6.41 -17.45
CA ARG A 152 7.60 -5.26 -18.11
C ARG A 152 8.72 -4.67 -17.28
N ILE A 153 8.56 -4.60 -15.96
CA ILE A 153 9.62 -4.17 -15.03
C ILE A 153 10.81 -5.15 -15.11
N LYS A 154 10.56 -6.46 -15.05
CA LYS A 154 11.60 -7.48 -15.21
C LYS A 154 12.37 -7.30 -16.52
N GLU A 155 11.66 -7.16 -17.63
CA GLU A 155 12.27 -6.95 -18.95
C GLU A 155 13.11 -5.67 -19.04
N ALA A 156 12.73 -4.60 -18.32
CA ALA A 156 13.52 -3.38 -18.24
C ALA A 156 14.81 -3.60 -17.41
N LEU A 157 14.72 -4.30 -16.28
CA LEU A 157 15.88 -4.62 -15.43
C LEU A 157 16.87 -5.58 -16.12
N ASP A 158 16.36 -6.55 -16.88
CA ASP A 158 17.18 -7.49 -17.67
C ASP A 158 17.98 -6.76 -18.77
N ARG A 159 17.45 -5.66 -19.33
CA ARG A 159 18.07 -4.89 -20.41
C ARG A 159 18.91 -3.71 -19.94
N ALA A 160 18.79 -3.30 -18.68
CA ALA A 160 19.54 -2.17 -18.16
C ALA A 160 21.06 -2.43 -18.26
N PRO A 161 21.89 -1.42 -18.54
CA PRO A 161 23.34 -1.59 -18.57
C PRO A 161 23.87 -2.02 -17.18
N PRO A 162 25.07 -2.63 -17.10
CA PRO A 162 25.69 -2.94 -15.82
C PRO A 162 25.84 -1.69 -14.94
N GLY A 163 25.49 -1.81 -13.65
CA GLY A 163 25.55 -0.70 -12.69
C GLY A 163 24.20 -0.41 -12.04
N PRO A 164 24.12 0.67 -11.22
CA PRO A 164 22.89 1.07 -10.54
C PRO A 164 21.75 1.34 -11.52
N VAL A 165 20.53 0.94 -11.14
CA VAL A 165 19.31 1.21 -11.91
C VAL A 165 18.38 2.06 -11.07
N ARG A 166 18.17 3.31 -11.49
CA ARG A 166 17.33 4.29 -10.80
C ARG A 166 15.87 4.11 -11.23
N VAL A 167 15.00 3.85 -10.26
CA VAL A 167 13.57 3.64 -10.51
C VAL A 167 12.76 4.74 -9.82
N LEU A 168 11.86 5.37 -10.56
CA LEU A 168 10.88 6.32 -10.03
C LEU A 168 9.48 5.74 -10.20
N SER A 169 8.72 5.60 -9.13
CA SER A 169 7.31 5.17 -9.18
C SER A 169 6.41 6.27 -8.66
N LEU A 170 5.56 6.80 -9.55
CA LEU A 170 4.52 7.77 -9.22
C LEU A 170 3.27 7.01 -8.76
N CYS A 171 2.62 7.49 -7.69
CA CYS A 171 1.46 6.83 -7.08
C CYS A 171 1.70 5.34 -6.82
N ALA A 172 2.79 5.04 -6.11
CA ALA A 172 3.34 3.69 -6.00
C ALA A 172 2.45 2.70 -5.24
N GLY A 173 1.42 3.16 -4.53
CA GLY A 173 0.62 2.34 -3.64
C GLY A 173 1.50 1.66 -2.59
N ASP A 174 1.30 0.36 -2.39
CA ASP A 174 2.17 -0.43 -1.50
C ASP A 174 3.46 -0.95 -2.19
N GLY A 175 3.73 -0.50 -3.42
CA GLY A 175 4.94 -0.81 -4.19
C GLY A 175 5.00 -2.21 -4.80
N ARG A 176 3.90 -2.97 -4.79
CA ARG A 176 3.87 -4.36 -5.30
C ARG A 176 4.32 -4.52 -6.76
N ASP A 177 4.16 -3.49 -7.58
CA ASP A 177 4.63 -3.49 -8.96
C ASP A 177 6.15 -3.75 -9.02
N LEU A 178 6.93 -3.02 -8.23
CA LEU A 178 8.38 -3.18 -8.18
C LEU A 178 8.82 -4.26 -7.19
N LEU A 179 8.30 -4.23 -5.96
CA LEU A 179 8.73 -5.11 -4.88
C LEU A 179 8.50 -6.59 -5.21
N GLY A 180 7.43 -6.92 -5.94
CA GLY A 180 7.18 -8.28 -6.38
C GLY A 180 8.25 -8.81 -7.34
N VAL A 181 8.80 -7.94 -8.19
CA VAL A 181 9.92 -8.29 -9.09
C VAL A 181 11.23 -8.40 -8.30
N LEU A 182 11.53 -7.41 -7.47
CA LEU A 182 12.78 -7.37 -6.69
C LEU A 182 12.94 -8.56 -5.74
N ALA A 183 11.84 -9.18 -5.31
CA ALA A 183 11.87 -10.38 -4.47
C ALA A 183 12.63 -11.57 -5.11
N THR A 184 12.70 -11.63 -6.44
CA THR A 184 13.31 -12.76 -7.16
C THR A 184 14.34 -12.34 -8.21
N HIS A 185 14.43 -11.05 -8.54
CA HIS A 185 15.32 -10.56 -9.58
C HIS A 185 16.80 -10.62 -9.17
N PRO A 186 17.71 -11.17 -9.99
CA PRO A 186 19.14 -11.28 -9.65
C PRO A 186 19.80 -9.92 -9.42
N ARG A 187 19.35 -8.89 -10.15
CA ARG A 187 19.85 -7.51 -10.04
C ARG A 187 19.16 -6.66 -8.97
N ALA A 188 18.36 -7.24 -8.08
CA ALA A 188 17.59 -6.47 -7.09
C ALA A 188 18.44 -5.56 -6.20
N LYS A 189 19.71 -5.92 -5.96
CA LYS A 189 20.65 -5.14 -5.15
C LYS A 189 21.20 -3.90 -5.87
N GLU A 190 21.09 -3.85 -7.19
CA GLU A 190 21.54 -2.71 -8.01
C GLU A 190 20.44 -1.65 -8.15
N VAL A 191 19.23 -1.91 -7.67
CA VAL A 191 18.08 -1.02 -7.82
C VAL A 191 18.05 0.04 -6.72
N GLU A 192 18.09 1.30 -7.14
CA GLU A 192 17.85 2.49 -6.32
C GLU A 192 16.49 3.06 -6.68
N ALA A 193 15.49 2.89 -5.81
CA ALA A 193 14.11 3.21 -6.15
C ALA A 193 13.50 4.27 -5.24
N ARG A 194 12.81 5.26 -5.82
CA ARG A 194 11.91 6.17 -5.12
C ARG A 194 10.47 5.86 -5.47
N LEU A 195 9.70 5.46 -4.46
CA LEU A 195 8.28 5.17 -4.55
C LEU A 195 7.50 6.29 -3.85
N ILE A 196 6.79 7.11 -4.62
CA ILE A 196 6.04 8.27 -4.10
C ILE A 196 4.58 7.85 -3.95
N GLU A 197 4.05 7.98 -2.75
CA GLU A 197 2.67 7.61 -2.44
C GLU A 197 2.06 8.59 -1.42
N LEU A 198 0.84 9.04 -1.69
CA LEU A 198 0.15 10.03 -0.85
C LEU A 198 -0.49 9.39 0.38
N GLU A 199 -0.99 8.16 0.27
CA GLU A 199 -1.71 7.46 1.35
C GLU A 199 -0.73 6.88 2.40
N PRO A 200 -0.74 7.38 3.65
CA PRO A 200 0.19 6.94 4.68
C PRO A 200 0.09 5.44 5.01
N LEU A 201 -1.11 4.85 4.91
CA LEU A 201 -1.30 3.41 5.17
C LEU A 201 -0.60 2.54 4.11
N LEU A 202 -0.62 2.94 2.84
CA LEU A 202 0.05 2.24 1.76
C LEU A 202 1.56 2.42 1.86
N VAL A 203 2.04 3.62 2.21
CA VAL A 203 3.46 3.87 2.50
C VAL A 203 3.96 2.98 3.63
N ALA A 204 3.22 2.87 4.74
CA ALA A 204 3.60 2.02 5.86
C ALA A 204 3.68 0.55 5.44
N SER A 205 2.66 0.06 4.72
CA SER A 205 2.63 -1.32 4.19
C SER A 205 3.79 -1.61 3.22
N GLY A 206 4.08 -0.66 2.33
CA GLY A 206 5.17 -0.74 1.36
C GLY A 206 6.54 -0.76 2.03
N ARG A 207 6.77 0.08 3.05
CA ARG A 207 8.01 0.08 3.85
C ARG A 207 8.24 -1.25 4.57
N GLU A 208 7.19 -1.82 5.15
CA GLU A 208 7.28 -3.16 5.75
C GLU A 208 7.61 -4.23 4.71
N SER A 209 7.07 -4.10 3.50
CA SER A 209 7.32 -5.03 2.38
C SER A 209 8.75 -4.91 1.86
N ALA A 210 9.26 -3.70 1.66
CA ALA A 210 10.64 -3.44 1.29
C ALA A 210 11.62 -3.98 2.35
N ALA A 211 11.34 -3.78 3.64
CA ALA A 211 12.19 -4.30 4.72
C ALA A 211 12.34 -5.83 4.70
N ARG A 212 11.33 -6.56 4.21
CA ARG A 212 11.38 -8.03 4.08
C ARG A 212 12.30 -8.51 2.95
N LEU A 213 12.62 -7.65 1.98
CA LEU A 213 13.59 -7.96 0.93
C LEU A 213 15.05 -7.92 1.44
N GLY A 214 15.28 -7.38 2.65
CA GLY A 214 16.62 -7.14 3.20
C GLY A 214 17.17 -5.77 2.78
N PRO A 215 18.50 -5.55 2.87
CA PRO A 215 19.12 -4.32 2.41
C PRO A 215 18.78 -4.07 0.94
N SER A 216 18.02 -3.02 0.67
CA SER A 216 17.58 -2.61 -0.67
C SER A 216 17.67 -1.09 -0.79
N GLY A 217 17.91 -0.60 -2.00
CA GLY A 217 17.90 0.84 -2.31
C GLY A 217 16.49 1.43 -2.46
N VAL A 218 15.45 0.78 -1.91
CA VAL A 218 14.05 1.18 -2.10
C VAL A 218 13.59 2.12 -0.98
N ALA A 219 13.23 3.35 -1.34
CA ALA A 219 12.72 4.36 -0.44
C ALA A 219 11.28 4.75 -0.79
N PHE A 220 10.39 4.60 0.18
CA PHE A 220 9.03 5.16 0.11
C PHE A 220 9.00 6.59 0.65
N VAL A 221 8.46 7.50 -0.16
CA VAL A 221 8.25 8.91 0.16
C VAL A 221 6.74 9.14 0.29
N ASN A 222 6.29 9.60 1.46
CA ASN A 222 4.89 9.96 1.66
C ASN A 222 4.68 11.42 1.23
N ASP A 223 4.34 11.62 -0.04
CA ASP A 223 4.25 12.95 -0.66
C ASP A 223 3.35 12.90 -1.90
N ASP A 224 3.06 14.06 -2.48
CA ASP A 224 2.17 14.19 -3.64
C ASP A 224 2.90 13.96 -4.98
N ALA A 225 2.67 12.79 -5.57
CA ALA A 225 3.21 12.43 -6.89
C ALA A 225 2.65 13.27 -8.05
N SER A 226 1.68 14.14 -7.81
CA SER A 226 1.11 15.03 -8.82
C SER A 226 2.02 16.21 -9.20
N SER A 227 3.10 16.44 -8.44
CA SER A 227 4.09 17.48 -8.68
C SER A 227 5.47 16.88 -8.93
N THR A 228 6.24 17.48 -9.85
CA THR A 228 7.65 17.10 -10.06
C THR A 228 8.51 17.36 -8.82
N ARG A 229 8.07 18.19 -7.87
CA ARG A 229 8.77 18.45 -6.61
C ARG A 229 9.11 17.18 -5.84
N SER A 230 8.20 16.22 -5.79
CA SER A 230 8.42 14.95 -5.07
C SER A 230 9.43 14.03 -5.77
N CYS A 231 9.81 14.36 -7.01
CA CYS A 231 10.82 13.65 -7.80
C CYS A 231 12.24 14.16 -7.57
N VAL A 232 12.43 15.31 -6.89
CA VAL A 232 13.74 15.94 -6.67
C VAL A 232 14.73 14.97 -6.03
N GLY A 233 15.88 14.79 -6.68
CA GLY A 233 16.94 13.87 -6.24
C GLY A 233 16.74 12.39 -6.61
N ALA A 234 15.61 12.03 -7.23
CA ALA A 234 15.41 10.70 -7.83
C ALA A 234 15.56 10.69 -9.35
N VAL A 235 15.53 11.87 -9.99
CA VAL A 235 15.74 12.03 -11.43
C VAL A 235 17.19 12.40 -11.76
N PRO A 236 17.70 12.08 -12.96
CA PRO A 236 17.02 11.28 -13.99
C PRO A 236 16.90 9.80 -13.56
N ALA A 237 15.81 9.14 -13.97
CA ALA A 237 15.53 7.73 -13.67
C ALA A 237 15.64 6.86 -14.93
N ASP A 238 16.16 5.65 -14.79
CA ASP A 238 16.27 4.66 -15.88
C ASP A 238 14.93 3.95 -16.14
N LEU A 239 14.07 3.90 -15.12
CA LEU A 239 12.73 3.31 -15.19
C LEU A 239 11.74 4.21 -14.46
N VAL A 240 10.70 4.67 -15.15
CA VAL A 240 9.59 5.45 -14.58
C VAL A 240 8.29 4.65 -14.64
N LEU A 241 7.59 4.55 -13.51
CA LEU A 241 6.30 3.86 -13.41
C LEU A 241 5.18 4.90 -13.19
N ALA A 242 4.25 4.96 -14.14
CA ALA A 242 3.01 5.74 -14.08
C ALA A 242 1.80 4.78 -14.08
N CYS A 243 1.78 3.86 -13.11
CA CYS A 243 0.81 2.77 -13.03
C CYS A 243 -0.36 3.14 -12.11
N GLY A 244 -1.60 2.99 -12.58
CA GLY A 244 -2.79 3.34 -11.78
C GLY A 244 -3.13 4.83 -11.76
N ILE A 245 -2.49 5.65 -12.60
CA ILE A 245 -2.71 7.09 -12.65
C ILE A 245 -3.71 7.44 -13.76
N PHE A 246 -3.38 7.10 -15.01
CA PHE A 246 -4.06 7.65 -16.17
C PHE A 246 -5.56 7.37 -16.18
N GLY A 247 -6.04 6.26 -15.61
CA GLY A 247 -7.48 5.98 -15.49
C GLY A 247 -8.29 6.91 -14.57
N ASN A 248 -7.63 7.80 -13.83
CA ASN A 248 -8.23 8.58 -12.75
C ASN A 248 -8.09 10.10 -12.91
N ILE A 249 -7.51 10.55 -14.02
CA ILE A 249 -7.21 11.95 -14.33
C ILE A 249 -7.88 12.33 -15.66
N ARG A 250 -7.92 13.62 -15.97
CA ARG A 250 -8.44 14.12 -17.25
C ARG A 250 -7.50 13.78 -18.40
N ASP A 251 -8.03 13.75 -19.61
CA ASP A 251 -7.26 13.41 -20.80
C ASP A 251 -6.14 14.46 -21.05
N GLU A 252 -6.39 15.74 -20.74
CA GLU A 252 -5.38 16.80 -20.82
C GLU A 252 -4.25 16.61 -19.80
N ASP A 253 -4.56 16.08 -18.61
CA ASP A 253 -3.56 15.79 -17.59
C ASP A 253 -2.77 14.52 -17.93
N VAL A 254 -3.37 13.55 -18.64
CA VAL A 254 -2.62 12.42 -19.21
C VAL A 254 -1.59 12.94 -20.20
N GLN A 255 -2.00 13.79 -21.14
CA GLN A 255 -1.08 14.37 -22.13
C GLN A 255 0.01 15.21 -21.45
N ARG A 256 -0.37 16.11 -20.54
CA ARG A 256 0.58 16.94 -19.77
C ARG A 256 1.60 16.08 -19.02
N THR A 257 1.16 15.02 -18.34
CA THR A 257 2.06 14.11 -17.64
C THR A 257 3.06 13.51 -18.63
N ILE A 258 2.61 13.07 -19.80
CA ILE A 258 3.47 12.48 -20.84
C ILE A 258 4.49 13.49 -21.36
N ASP A 259 4.08 14.73 -21.61
CA ASP A 259 4.95 15.80 -22.09
C ASP A 259 6.08 16.13 -21.10
N HIS A 260 5.88 15.92 -19.79
CA HIS A 260 6.89 16.07 -18.75
C HIS A 260 7.76 14.83 -18.49
N LEU A 261 7.38 13.63 -18.96
CA LEU A 261 8.14 12.41 -18.71
C LEU A 261 9.62 12.48 -19.17
N PRO A 262 9.98 13.14 -20.29
CA PRO A 262 11.38 13.31 -20.69
C PRO A 262 12.25 14.00 -19.63
N GLU A 263 11.68 14.88 -18.79
CA GLU A 263 12.39 15.56 -17.70
C GLU A 263 12.70 14.65 -16.51
N LEU A 264 11.96 13.54 -16.38
CA LEU A 264 12.16 12.56 -15.32
C LEU A 264 13.10 11.42 -15.75
N CYS A 265 13.37 11.32 -17.05
CA CYS A 265 14.02 10.18 -17.68
C CYS A 265 15.52 10.38 -17.86
N ALA A 266 16.30 9.32 -17.61
CA ALA A 266 17.66 9.19 -18.13
C ALA A 266 17.63 8.89 -19.64
N ARG A 267 18.80 8.93 -20.28
CA ARG A 267 18.94 8.51 -21.68
C ARG A 267 18.49 7.06 -21.81
N ALA A 268 17.68 6.75 -22.81
CA ALA A 268 17.14 5.41 -23.05
C ALA A 268 16.28 4.85 -21.90
N ALA A 269 15.80 5.70 -20.99
CA ALA A 269 14.92 5.27 -19.90
C ALA A 269 13.63 4.66 -20.43
N VAL A 270 13.09 3.71 -19.66
CA VAL A 270 11.81 3.05 -19.94
C VAL A 270 10.72 3.66 -19.09
N VAL A 271 9.58 3.97 -19.69
CA VAL A 271 8.36 4.35 -18.98
C VAL A 271 7.34 3.22 -19.10
N ILE A 272 6.80 2.77 -17.98
CA ILE A 272 5.68 1.81 -17.92
C ILE A 272 4.45 2.51 -17.37
N TRP A 273 3.33 2.41 -18.08
CA TRP A 273 2.08 3.06 -17.72
C TRP A 273 0.89 2.13 -17.86
N THR A 274 -0.20 2.44 -17.17
CA THR A 274 -1.46 1.70 -17.32
C THR A 274 -2.66 2.62 -17.51
N ARG A 275 -3.57 2.23 -18.41
CA ARG A 275 -4.86 2.91 -18.66
C ARG A 275 -5.90 1.86 -19.03
N GLY A 276 -7.13 2.05 -18.60
CA GLY A 276 -8.25 1.24 -19.06
C GLY A 276 -8.77 1.70 -20.42
N ARG A 277 -9.14 0.74 -21.27
CA ARG A 277 -9.77 0.93 -22.58
C ARG A 277 -11.28 1.11 -22.42
N PHE A 278 -11.67 2.23 -21.80
CA PHE A 278 -13.08 2.64 -21.65
C PHE A 278 -13.49 3.47 -22.87
N GLU A 279 -14.77 3.48 -23.24
CA GLU A 279 -15.23 4.34 -24.35
C GLU A 279 -15.27 5.83 -23.93
N PRO A 280 -14.74 6.76 -24.77
CA PRO A 280 -13.90 6.50 -25.94
C PRO A 280 -12.49 6.03 -25.56
N ASP A 281 -11.97 5.00 -26.25
CA ASP A 281 -10.65 4.44 -25.92
C ASP A 281 -9.53 5.47 -26.18
N LEU A 282 -8.95 6.00 -25.10
CA LEU A 282 -7.87 6.98 -25.15
C LEU A 282 -6.51 6.36 -25.48
N THR A 283 -6.35 5.03 -25.39
CA THR A 283 -5.02 4.40 -25.53
C THR A 283 -4.33 4.64 -26.87
N PRO A 284 -5.01 4.74 -28.03
CA PRO A 284 -4.37 5.18 -29.27
C PRO A 284 -3.82 6.61 -29.22
N ALA A 285 -4.50 7.53 -28.52
CA ALA A 285 -4.03 8.90 -28.34
C ALA A 285 -2.80 8.94 -27.42
N ILE A 286 -2.83 8.21 -26.30
CA ILE A 286 -1.68 8.08 -25.38
C ILE A 286 -0.43 7.63 -26.12
N ARG A 287 -0.54 6.58 -26.95
CA ARG A 287 0.59 6.04 -27.73
C ARG A 287 1.16 7.09 -28.70
N ARG A 288 0.29 7.91 -29.33
CA ARG A 288 0.73 9.03 -30.17
C ARG A 288 1.41 10.14 -29.36
N TRP A 289 0.91 10.47 -28.18
CA TRP A 289 1.54 11.47 -27.30
C TRP A 289 2.93 11.04 -26.85
N PHE A 290 3.13 9.76 -26.52
CA PHE A 290 4.47 9.23 -26.25
C PHE A 290 5.42 9.40 -27.44
N LEU A 291 4.94 9.13 -28.67
CA LEU A 291 5.74 9.35 -29.87
C LEU A 291 6.13 10.82 -30.03
N THR A 292 5.18 11.75 -29.86
CA THR A 292 5.44 13.19 -29.91
C THR A 292 6.42 13.64 -28.83
N ALA A 293 6.36 13.06 -27.63
CA ALA A 293 7.26 13.33 -26.52
C ALA A 293 8.65 12.68 -26.67
N GLY A 294 8.98 12.10 -27.82
CA GLY A 294 10.31 11.56 -28.12
C GLY A 294 10.54 10.14 -27.63
N PHE A 295 9.48 9.39 -27.36
CA PHE A 295 9.56 7.97 -27.02
C PHE A 295 9.22 7.07 -28.21
N GLU A 296 9.83 5.90 -28.27
CA GLU A 296 9.36 4.80 -29.12
C GLU A 296 8.59 3.77 -28.29
N GLU A 297 7.61 3.12 -28.91
CA GLU A 297 6.85 2.05 -28.26
C GLU A 297 7.67 0.76 -28.22
N LEU A 298 7.88 0.21 -27.02
CA LEU A 298 8.44 -1.12 -26.84
C LEU A 298 7.35 -2.20 -26.88
N SER A 299 6.20 -1.91 -26.25
CA SER A 299 5.05 -2.82 -26.27
C SER A 299 3.78 -2.14 -25.78
N PHE A 300 2.64 -2.66 -26.23
CA PHE A 300 1.33 -2.38 -25.69
C PHE A 300 0.55 -3.68 -25.47
N VAL A 301 0.04 -3.91 -24.27
CA VAL A 301 -0.65 -5.14 -23.88
C VAL A 301 -2.03 -4.83 -23.32
N PRO A 302 -3.11 -5.08 -24.08
CA PRO A 302 -4.44 -5.24 -23.53
C PRO A 302 -4.47 -6.44 -22.58
N VAL A 303 -4.94 -6.26 -21.35
CA VAL A 303 -5.00 -7.33 -20.34
C VAL A 303 -6.29 -8.14 -20.58
N PRO A 304 -6.20 -9.46 -20.87
CA PRO A 304 -7.36 -10.29 -21.21
C PRO A 304 -8.49 -10.25 -20.18
N ASP A 305 -9.73 -10.21 -20.67
CA ASP A 305 -11.00 -10.14 -19.91
C ASP A 305 -11.16 -8.93 -18.97
N THR A 306 -10.29 -7.94 -19.11
CA THR A 306 -10.36 -6.68 -18.35
C THR A 306 -10.37 -5.49 -19.30
N THR A 307 -10.70 -4.32 -18.77
CA THR A 307 -10.48 -3.06 -19.49
C THR A 307 -9.02 -2.62 -19.43
N ALA A 308 -8.20 -3.16 -18.52
CA ALA A 308 -6.85 -2.68 -18.30
C ALA A 308 -5.95 -2.90 -19.53
N SER A 309 -5.00 -2.00 -19.70
CA SER A 309 -3.89 -2.14 -20.65
C SER A 309 -2.61 -1.61 -20.01
N VAL A 310 -1.49 -2.13 -20.49
CA VAL A 310 -0.14 -1.75 -20.04
C VAL A 310 0.67 -1.36 -21.26
N GLY A 311 1.21 -0.15 -21.26
CA GLY A 311 2.17 0.32 -22.28
C GLY A 311 3.57 0.41 -21.70
N ALA A 312 4.58 0.15 -22.54
CA ALA A 312 5.98 0.38 -22.22
C ALA A 312 6.66 1.11 -23.38
N HIS A 313 7.34 2.21 -23.07
CA HIS A 313 7.97 3.10 -24.05
C HIS A 313 9.40 3.42 -23.64
N ARG A 314 10.29 3.64 -24.60
CA ARG A 314 11.69 4.01 -24.36
C ARG A 314 11.98 5.40 -24.88
N LEU A 315 12.65 6.23 -24.10
CA LEU A 315 13.08 7.55 -24.55
C LEU A 315 14.16 7.41 -25.63
N VAL A 316 13.91 7.94 -26.83
CA VAL A 316 14.88 7.95 -27.94
C VAL A 316 15.56 9.31 -28.06
N GLY A 317 14.85 10.38 -27.70
CA GLY A 317 15.42 11.73 -27.63
C GLY A 317 16.46 11.91 -26.52
N ASP A 318 17.14 13.04 -26.54
CA ASP A 318 18.00 13.43 -25.42
C ASP A 318 17.13 13.80 -24.20
N PRO A 319 17.55 13.43 -22.98
CA PRO A 319 16.92 13.92 -21.76
C PRO A 319 16.89 15.44 -21.73
N VAL A 320 15.76 16.00 -21.30
CA VAL A 320 15.58 17.44 -21.15
C VAL A 320 15.87 17.86 -19.69
N PRO A 321 16.27 19.13 -19.45
CA PRO A 321 16.52 19.60 -18.09
C PRO A 321 15.28 19.46 -17.19
N PHE A 322 15.49 18.91 -16.00
CA PHE A 322 14.43 18.75 -15.01
C PHE A 322 13.95 20.10 -14.48
N ARG A 323 12.62 20.32 -14.51
CA ARG A 323 11.98 21.47 -13.86
C ARG A 323 11.31 21.06 -12.56
N ASP A 324 11.69 21.75 -11.49
CA ASP A 324 11.10 21.56 -10.17
C ASP A 324 9.72 22.21 -10.08
N ASN A 325 8.84 21.61 -9.27
CA ASN A 325 7.52 22.13 -8.92
C ASN A 325 6.56 22.37 -10.11
N GLU A 326 6.69 21.59 -11.18
CA GLU A 326 5.74 21.57 -12.29
C GLU A 326 4.56 20.64 -11.96
N PRO A 327 3.31 21.02 -12.31
CA PRO A 327 2.14 20.18 -12.11
C PRO A 327 2.03 19.12 -13.21
N LEU A 328 1.93 17.85 -12.84
CA LEU A 328 1.77 16.73 -13.77
C LEU A 328 0.29 16.42 -14.05
N PHE A 329 -0.50 16.26 -13.00
CA PHE A 329 -1.90 15.85 -13.11
C PHE A 329 -2.73 16.26 -11.89
N THR A 330 -4.05 16.16 -11.97
CA THR A 330 -4.95 16.23 -10.81
C THR A 330 -5.92 15.05 -10.83
N PHE A 331 -6.03 14.33 -9.71
CA PHE A 331 -7.02 13.26 -9.57
C PHE A 331 -8.44 13.82 -9.63
N LEU A 332 -9.28 13.21 -10.46
CA LEU A 332 -10.69 13.52 -10.52
C LEU A 332 -11.42 13.04 -9.24
N PRO A 333 -12.53 13.70 -8.85
CA PRO A 333 -13.52 13.11 -7.96
C PRO A 333 -13.91 11.71 -8.45
N ARG A 334 -14.15 10.78 -7.53
CA ARG A 334 -14.33 9.35 -7.82
C ARG A 334 -15.35 9.11 -8.94
N GLU A 335 -16.51 9.75 -8.84
CA GLU A 335 -17.64 9.66 -9.76
C GLU A 335 -17.34 10.16 -11.17
N LEU A 336 -16.30 10.97 -11.35
CA LEU A 336 -15.89 11.50 -12.65
C LEU A 336 -14.76 10.68 -13.29
N ARG A 337 -14.18 9.71 -12.58
CA ARG A 337 -13.03 8.93 -13.07
C ARG A 337 -13.47 7.97 -14.19
N PRO A 338 -12.73 7.90 -15.31
CA PRO A 338 -12.94 6.86 -16.31
C PRO A 338 -12.84 5.44 -15.73
N SER A 339 -11.96 5.23 -14.74
CA SER A 339 -11.74 3.94 -14.09
C SER A 339 -12.93 3.38 -13.32
N THR A 340 -13.88 4.22 -12.93
CA THR A 340 -15.07 3.82 -12.16
C THR A 340 -16.32 3.66 -13.03
N ARG A 341 -16.21 3.88 -14.35
CA ARG A 341 -17.35 3.73 -15.27
C ARG A 341 -17.76 2.25 -15.38
N PRO A 342 -19.06 1.96 -15.33
CA PRO A 342 -19.57 0.62 -15.67
C PRO A 342 -19.13 0.21 -17.08
N ARG A 343 -18.86 -1.09 -17.29
CA ARG A 343 -18.52 -1.58 -18.64
C ARG A 343 -19.69 -1.30 -19.59
N GLY A 344 -19.41 -0.63 -20.70
CA GLY A 344 -20.38 -0.37 -21.77
C GLY A 344 -21.18 0.93 -21.63
N GLU A 345 -20.95 1.74 -20.59
CA GLU A 345 -21.59 3.05 -20.49
C GLU A 345 -20.69 4.18 -21.05
N PRO A 346 -21.24 5.09 -21.88
CA PRO A 346 -20.49 6.22 -22.42
C PRO A 346 -20.20 7.27 -21.34
N ALA A 347 -19.26 8.18 -21.61
CA ALA A 347 -18.92 9.25 -20.67
C ALA A 347 -20.16 10.11 -20.34
N PRO A 348 -20.29 10.61 -19.08
CA PRO A 348 -21.37 11.53 -18.72
C PRO A 348 -21.40 12.73 -19.68
N GLY A 349 -22.54 12.99 -20.32
CA GLY A 349 -22.69 14.06 -21.32
C GLY A 349 -22.39 13.67 -22.77
N SER A 350 -22.01 12.42 -23.05
CA SER A 350 -21.93 11.92 -24.43
C SER A 350 -23.34 11.68 -24.98
N PRO A 351 -23.62 12.02 -26.26
CA PRO A 351 -24.87 11.64 -26.88
C PRO A 351 -25.02 10.11 -26.82
N ARG A 352 -26.18 9.63 -26.35
CA ARG A 352 -26.48 8.19 -26.43
C ARG A 352 -26.52 7.78 -27.90
N PRO A 353 -25.89 6.67 -28.30
CA PRO A 353 -26.08 6.16 -29.65
C PRO A 353 -27.57 5.87 -29.86
N ALA A 354 -28.07 6.29 -31.02
CA ALA A 354 -29.48 6.17 -31.43
C ALA A 354 -29.94 4.72 -31.55
#